data_AF-A0A1Q3FP27-F1
#
_entry.id   AF-A0A1Q3FP27-F1
#
_cell.length_a   1.000
_cell.length_b   1.000
_cell.length_c   1.000
_cell.angle_alpha   90.00
_cell.angle_beta   90.00
_cell.angle_gamma   90.00
#
_symmetry.space_group_name_H-M   'P 1'
#
loop_
_entity.id
_entity.type
_entity.pdbx_description
1 polymer ?
#
loop_
_entity_poly.entity_id
_entity_poly.type
_entity_poly.pdbx_seq_one_letter_code
_entity_poly.pdbx_strand_id
1 'polypeptide(L)'
;MTRSVVILGLILIVNYSIGATIDRVRRQSFAPLGACTVSHQEIQELIQLTKNMQTAMQSVMIDTRSGFDEEAANRDRCYKQLATFRGSVQGVIRDYKSIDRSSMTEAQYERAKARYQTEIQRLLRKIDNLKRDVEDSYREEVEKLRKGMQNFKGELDDNISLLEKERARSRSAFIRLCIANVRANRIKDAVEDFRGLDGLPYEHVVTEVYENQPENANLAMNFLEAIDLKFEPVRGYEVLYRLMKQNNQLNGTLGRRLLIQLQALATAEDENFRRASALLRSYKQDVHE
;
A
#
# COMPACT_ATOMS: atom_id res chain seq x y z
N MET A 1 31.91 -96.34 22.98
CA MET A 1 32.00 -95.02 22.33
C MET A 1 30.71 -94.28 22.62
N THR A 2 30.72 -93.48 23.70
CA THR A 2 30.82 -92.00 23.68
C THR A 2 29.45 -91.39 23.38
N ARG A 3 28.60 -91.16 24.40
CA ARG A 3 28.62 -89.95 25.25
C ARG A 3 28.93 -88.71 24.43
N SER A 4 27.88 -87.92 24.16
CA SER A 4 27.86 -86.44 24.11
C SER A 4 26.60 -85.94 23.38
N VAL A 5 25.44 -86.34 23.90
CA VAL A 5 24.33 -85.39 24.06
C VAL A 5 24.76 -84.49 25.23
N VAL A 6 24.48 -83.19 25.18
CA VAL A 6 25.06 -82.13 26.05
C VAL A 6 26.32 -81.50 25.45
N ILE A 7 26.15 -80.73 24.37
CA ILE A 7 26.69 -79.36 24.13
C ILE A 7 25.77 -78.77 23.03
N LEU A 8 24.47 -78.78 23.32
CA LEU A 8 23.39 -78.14 22.55
C LEU A 8 22.56 -77.47 23.65
N GLY A 9 23.05 -76.32 24.16
CA GLY A 9 22.40 -75.69 25.31
C GLY A 9 23.08 -74.47 25.92
N LEU A 10 24.37 -74.20 25.69
CA LEU A 10 25.08 -73.13 26.43
C LEU A 10 25.81 -72.08 25.59
N ILE A 11 25.63 -72.05 24.27
CA ILE A 11 26.13 -70.95 23.41
C ILE A 11 24.97 -70.13 22.79
N LEU A 12 23.71 -70.53 23.01
CA LEU A 12 22.54 -69.83 22.46
C LEU A 12 21.66 -69.09 23.49
N ILE A 13 22.04 -69.03 24.77
CA ILE A 13 21.18 -68.44 25.83
C ILE A 13 21.74 -67.17 26.50
N VAL A 14 23.00 -66.77 26.30
CA VAL A 14 23.52 -65.53 26.93
C VAL A 14 24.32 -64.67 25.95
N ASN A 15 23.62 -64.19 24.93
CA ASN A 15 23.78 -62.80 24.47
C ASN A 15 22.41 -62.20 24.19
N TYR A 16 21.52 -62.43 25.16
CA TYR A 16 20.23 -61.78 25.33
C TYR A 16 20.43 -60.46 26.09
N SER A 17 21.29 -59.56 25.60
CA SER A 17 21.36 -58.17 26.05
C SER A 17 22.50 -57.44 25.33
N ILE A 18 22.14 -56.66 24.31
CA ILE A 18 22.79 -55.49 23.69
C ILE A 18 22.62 -55.62 22.18
N GLY A 19 21.57 -54.99 21.66
CA GLY A 19 21.26 -54.97 20.24
C GLY A 19 19.94 -54.30 19.97
N ALA A 20 19.98 -52.96 19.94
CA ALA A 20 19.06 -52.02 19.29
C ALA A 20 17.59 -52.46 19.11
N THR A 21 16.70 -51.76 19.82
CA THR A 21 15.28 -51.63 19.47
C THR A 21 15.12 -51.18 18.02
N ILE A 22 14.93 -52.14 17.11
CA ILE A 22 14.37 -51.90 15.79
C ILE A 22 12.86 -51.86 16.00
N ASP A 23 12.35 -50.65 16.21
CA ASP A 23 10.92 -50.37 16.17
C ASP A 23 10.36 -50.95 14.87
N ARG A 24 9.38 -51.84 15.02
CA ARG A 24 8.56 -52.30 13.91
C ARG A 24 7.92 -51.06 13.29
N VAL A 25 8.46 -50.62 12.16
CA VAL A 25 7.74 -49.71 11.26
C VAL A 25 6.51 -50.48 10.81
N ARG A 26 5.42 -50.26 11.55
CA ARG A 26 4.06 -50.58 11.14
C ARG A 26 3.93 -50.01 9.74
N ARG A 27 3.87 -50.86 8.71
CA ARG A 27 3.47 -50.45 7.36
C ARG A 27 2.15 -49.71 7.53
N GLN A 28 2.22 -48.38 7.59
CA GLN A 28 1.07 -47.53 7.44
C GLN A 28 0.64 -47.77 6.01
N SER A 29 -0.38 -48.61 5.84
CA SER A 29 -1.21 -48.53 4.65
C SER A 29 -1.72 -47.10 4.60
N PHE A 30 -1.12 -46.27 3.76
CA PHE A 30 -1.74 -45.01 3.38
C PHE A 30 -3.08 -45.40 2.75
N ALA A 31 -4.16 -45.16 3.47
CA ALA A 31 -5.46 -45.07 2.82
C ALA A 31 -5.28 -44.08 1.66
N PRO A 32 -5.74 -44.39 0.44
CA PRO A 32 -5.74 -43.39 -0.62
C PRO A 32 -6.43 -42.15 -0.05
N LEU A 33 -5.74 -41.00 -0.08
CA LEU A 33 -6.36 -39.72 0.23
C LEU A 33 -7.62 -39.68 -0.64
N GLY A 34 -8.79 -39.71 -0.01
CA GLY A 34 -10.06 -39.72 -0.72
C GLY A 34 -10.03 -38.59 -1.74
N ALA A 35 -10.40 -38.92 -2.98
CA ALA A 35 -10.53 -37.98 -4.07
C ALA A 35 -11.27 -36.73 -3.58
N CYS A 36 -10.63 -35.58 -3.79
CA CYS A 36 -11.14 -34.26 -3.49
C CYS A 36 -12.38 -34.01 -4.37
N THR A 37 -13.57 -34.19 -3.81
CA THR A 37 -14.84 -33.98 -4.53
C THR A 37 -15.30 -32.55 -4.34
N VAL A 38 -14.69 -31.61 -5.06
CA VAL A 38 -15.21 -30.23 -5.11
C VAL A 38 -16.50 -30.22 -5.92
N SER A 39 -17.60 -29.69 -5.37
CA SER A 39 -18.83 -29.61 -6.13
C SER A 39 -18.68 -28.60 -7.29
N HIS A 40 -19.06 -29.01 -8.50
CA HIS A 40 -18.95 -28.19 -9.71
C HIS A 40 -19.69 -26.83 -9.56
N GLN A 41 -20.72 -26.79 -8.71
CA GLN A 41 -21.51 -25.61 -8.41
C GLN A 41 -20.72 -24.53 -7.65
N GLU A 42 -19.86 -24.89 -6.69
CA GLU A 42 -19.14 -23.91 -5.86
C GLU A 42 -17.97 -23.27 -6.58
N ILE A 43 -17.32 -24.03 -7.48
CA ILE A 43 -16.35 -23.48 -8.42
C ILE A 43 -17.04 -22.49 -9.35
N GLN A 44 -18.23 -22.82 -9.87
CA GLN A 44 -18.98 -21.88 -10.73
C GLN A 44 -19.40 -20.62 -9.97
N GLU A 45 -19.81 -20.73 -8.71
CA GLU A 45 -20.09 -19.55 -7.86
C GLU A 45 -18.86 -18.66 -7.66
N LEU A 46 -17.68 -19.25 -7.48
CA LEU A 46 -16.40 -18.52 -7.37
C LEU A 46 -15.96 -17.89 -8.69
N ILE A 47 -16.16 -18.59 -9.81
CA ILE A 47 -15.96 -18.05 -11.16
C ILE A 47 -16.91 -16.87 -11.38
N GLN A 48 -18.17 -16.97 -10.93
CA GLN A 48 -19.17 -15.92 -11.09
C GLN A 48 -18.88 -14.69 -10.20
N LEU A 49 -18.35 -14.92 -8.99
CA LEU A 49 -17.82 -13.88 -8.10
C LEU A 49 -16.60 -13.15 -8.68
N THR A 50 -15.81 -13.82 -9.52
CA THR A 50 -14.60 -13.26 -10.14
C THR A 50 -14.81 -12.82 -11.60
N LYS A 51 -16.01 -13.00 -12.14
CA LYS A 51 -16.33 -12.74 -13.55
C LYS A 51 -16.35 -11.25 -13.86
N ASN A 52 -17.02 -10.46 -13.01
CA ASN A 52 -17.17 -9.01 -13.17
C ASN A 52 -17.05 -8.31 -11.81
N MET A 53 -16.19 -7.29 -11.74
CA MET A 53 -15.98 -6.50 -10.51
C MET A 53 -17.25 -5.81 -9.99
N GLN A 54 -18.13 -5.33 -10.88
CA GLN A 54 -19.40 -4.70 -10.49
C GLN A 54 -20.37 -5.68 -9.81
N THR A 55 -20.45 -6.91 -10.32
CA THR A 55 -21.25 -8.00 -9.73
C THR A 55 -20.63 -8.47 -8.41
N ALA A 56 -19.30 -8.51 -8.31
CA ALA A 56 -18.57 -8.82 -7.08
C ALA A 56 -18.77 -7.75 -5.99
N MET A 57 -18.85 -6.47 -6.37
CA MET A 57 -19.12 -5.38 -5.45
C MET A 57 -20.57 -5.38 -4.95
N GLN A 58 -21.52 -5.84 -5.75
CA GLN A 58 -22.93 -6.02 -5.37
C GLN A 58 -23.15 -7.29 -4.52
N SER A 59 -22.45 -8.40 -4.81
CA SER A 59 -22.62 -9.68 -4.11
C SER A 59 -22.09 -9.69 -2.68
N VAL A 60 -21.17 -8.79 -2.31
CA VAL A 60 -20.75 -8.59 -0.91
C VAL A 60 -21.88 -8.05 -0.02
N MET A 61 -22.96 -7.51 -0.59
CA MET A 61 -24.18 -7.18 0.18
C MET A 61 -25.09 -8.39 0.41
N ILE A 62 -24.86 -9.53 -0.25
CA ILE A 62 -25.71 -10.71 -0.15
C ILE A 62 -25.12 -11.65 0.90
N ASP A 63 -25.91 -11.77 1.97
CA ASP A 63 -25.76 -12.54 3.20
C ASP A 63 -24.86 -13.79 3.15
N THR A 64 -23.93 -13.84 4.12
CA THR A 64 -22.88 -14.84 4.35
C THR A 64 -23.36 -16.25 4.73
N ARG A 65 -24.64 -16.57 4.54
CA ARG A 65 -25.24 -17.80 5.11
C ARG A 65 -25.97 -18.71 4.13
N SER A 66 -26.03 -18.34 2.86
CA SER A 66 -26.73 -19.13 1.85
C SER A 66 -25.78 -20.13 1.17
N GLY A 67 -25.71 -21.35 1.70
CA GLY A 67 -25.28 -22.53 0.92
C GLY A 67 -23.97 -23.21 1.34
N PHE A 68 -23.35 -22.84 2.46
CA PHE A 68 -22.14 -23.53 2.92
C PHE A 68 -22.51 -24.65 3.90
N ASP A 69 -22.33 -25.90 3.48
CA ASP A 69 -22.56 -27.06 4.35
C ASP A 69 -21.33 -27.26 5.25
N GLU A 70 -21.44 -26.73 6.48
CA GLU A 70 -20.39 -26.77 7.50
C GLU A 70 -19.99 -28.23 7.87
N GLU A 71 -20.88 -29.19 7.64
CA GLU A 71 -20.65 -30.62 7.87
C GLU A 71 -19.91 -31.31 6.70
N ALA A 72 -20.03 -30.79 5.48
CA ALA A 72 -19.22 -31.19 4.32
C ALA A 72 -17.81 -30.59 4.42
N ALA A 73 -17.71 -29.34 4.87
CA ALA A 73 -16.44 -28.66 5.13
C ALA A 73 -15.57 -29.38 6.14
N ASN A 74 -16.16 -30.00 7.16
CA ASN A 74 -15.39 -30.72 8.17
C ASN A 74 -14.83 -32.08 7.70
N ARG A 75 -15.35 -32.63 6.60
CA ARG A 75 -14.98 -33.94 6.04
C ARG A 75 -13.98 -33.87 4.89
N ASP A 76 -14.01 -32.82 4.07
CA ASP A 76 -13.16 -32.70 2.88
C ASP A 76 -12.17 -31.51 2.97
N ARG A 77 -10.87 -31.82 2.81
CA ARG A 77 -9.76 -30.84 2.87
C ARG A 77 -9.88 -29.77 1.78
N CYS A 78 -10.40 -30.14 0.62
CA CYS A 78 -10.59 -29.22 -0.50
C CYS A 78 -11.71 -28.22 -0.26
N TYR A 79 -12.80 -28.67 0.38
CA TYR A 79 -13.91 -27.81 0.74
C TYR A 79 -13.49 -26.71 1.73
N LYS A 80 -12.63 -27.04 2.72
CA LYS A 80 -12.02 -26.03 3.62
C LYS A 80 -11.15 -25.02 2.86
N GLN A 81 -10.37 -25.48 1.88
CA GLN A 81 -9.53 -24.59 1.07
C GLN A 81 -10.37 -23.65 0.20
N LEU A 82 -11.46 -24.14 -0.37
CA LEU A 82 -12.40 -23.36 -1.17
C LEU A 82 -13.15 -22.30 -0.34
N ALA A 83 -13.58 -22.65 0.87
CA ALA A 83 -14.17 -21.71 1.84
C ALA A 83 -13.21 -20.57 2.20
N THR A 84 -11.97 -20.95 2.49
CA THR A 84 -10.90 -20.00 2.84
C THR A 84 -10.60 -19.07 1.67
N PHE A 85 -10.66 -19.60 0.45
CA PHE A 85 -10.51 -18.82 -0.78
C PHE A 85 -11.66 -17.82 -0.95
N ARG A 86 -12.92 -18.25 -0.83
CA ARG A 86 -14.10 -17.36 -0.87
C ARG A 86 -14.00 -16.21 0.14
N GLY A 87 -13.67 -16.51 1.40
CA GLY A 87 -13.48 -15.48 2.43
C GLY A 87 -12.33 -14.52 2.12
N SER A 88 -11.26 -15.01 1.49
CA SER A 88 -10.12 -14.19 1.09
C SER A 88 -10.46 -13.26 -0.10
N VAL A 89 -11.24 -13.73 -1.08
CA VAL A 89 -11.73 -12.89 -2.21
C VAL A 89 -12.63 -11.77 -1.70
N GLN A 90 -13.54 -12.08 -0.76
CA GLN A 90 -14.39 -11.08 -0.13
C GLN A 90 -13.59 -10.07 0.70
N GLY A 91 -12.51 -10.52 1.36
CA GLY A 91 -11.55 -9.64 2.04
C GLY A 91 -10.94 -8.62 1.08
N VAL A 92 -10.46 -9.06 -0.09
CA VAL A 92 -9.91 -8.17 -1.11
C VAL A 92 -10.93 -7.17 -1.64
N ILE A 93 -12.18 -7.58 -1.85
CA ILE A 93 -13.25 -6.66 -2.27
C ILE A 93 -13.53 -5.61 -1.18
N ARG A 94 -13.51 -6.01 0.11
CA ARG A 94 -13.71 -5.08 1.23
C ARG A 94 -12.54 -4.10 1.36
N ASP A 95 -11.32 -4.58 1.23
CA ASP A 95 -10.12 -3.75 1.28
C ASP A 95 -10.10 -2.75 0.11
N TYR A 96 -10.50 -3.19 -1.09
CA TYR A 96 -10.68 -2.29 -2.22
C TYR A 96 -11.79 -1.25 -1.97
N LYS A 97 -12.96 -1.65 -1.44
CA LYS A 97 -14.03 -0.70 -1.07
C LYS A 97 -13.60 0.31 0.00
N SER A 98 -12.66 -0.08 0.87
CA SER A 98 -12.12 0.82 1.89
C SER A 98 -11.21 1.91 1.31
N ILE A 99 -10.76 1.75 0.06
CA ILE A 99 -10.11 2.81 -0.71
C ILE A 99 -11.19 3.80 -1.13
N ASP A 100 -11.55 4.68 -0.20
CA ASP A 100 -12.49 5.77 -0.45
C ASP A 100 -11.84 6.84 -1.33
N ARG A 101 -12.57 7.27 -2.35
CA ARG A 101 -12.12 8.19 -3.40
C ARG A 101 -11.91 9.61 -2.87
N SER A 102 -12.56 9.98 -1.77
CA SER A 102 -12.76 11.41 -1.42
C SER A 102 -12.13 11.89 -0.11
N SER A 103 -11.80 11.01 0.85
CA SER A 103 -11.49 11.43 2.22
C SER A 103 -10.14 10.96 2.78
N MET A 104 -9.39 10.13 2.06
CA MET A 104 -8.13 9.54 2.57
C MET A 104 -6.90 10.38 2.22
N THR A 105 -6.01 10.58 3.19
CA THR A 105 -4.69 11.20 2.96
C THR A 105 -3.82 10.32 2.05
N GLU A 106 -2.80 10.90 1.43
CA GLU A 106 -1.90 10.15 0.53
C GLU A 106 -1.24 8.95 1.24
N ALA A 107 -0.80 9.13 2.48
CA ALA A 107 -0.19 8.06 3.27
C ALA A 107 -1.19 6.94 3.63
N GLN A 108 -2.47 7.27 3.83
CA GLN A 108 -3.51 6.27 4.06
C GLN A 108 -3.83 5.50 2.78
N TYR A 109 -3.85 6.19 1.64
CA TYR A 109 -4.07 5.58 0.34
C TYR A 109 -2.96 4.60 -0.05
N GLU A 110 -1.69 5.00 0.07
CA GLU A 110 -0.56 4.12 -0.24
C GLU A 110 -0.54 2.87 0.66
N ARG A 111 -0.89 3.02 1.94
CA ARG A 111 -1.04 1.86 2.83
C ARG A 111 -2.19 0.95 2.40
N ALA A 112 -3.33 1.50 2.03
CA ALA A 112 -4.50 0.72 1.59
C ALA A 112 -4.21 -0.02 0.28
N LYS A 113 -3.57 0.67 -0.68
CA LYS A 113 -3.06 0.10 -1.93
C LYS A 113 -2.07 -1.04 -1.68
N ALA A 114 -1.09 -0.85 -0.81
CA ALA A 114 -0.11 -1.89 -0.47
C ALA A 114 -0.75 -3.12 0.20
N ARG A 115 -1.73 -2.91 1.09
CA ARG A 115 -2.52 -4.00 1.70
C ARG A 115 -3.26 -4.80 0.63
N TYR A 116 -3.98 -4.11 -0.24
CA TYR A 116 -4.70 -4.72 -1.37
C TYR A 116 -3.76 -5.54 -2.27
N GLN A 117 -2.63 -4.96 -2.70
CA GLN A 117 -1.66 -5.63 -3.56
C GLN A 117 -1.07 -6.90 -2.92
N THR A 118 -0.87 -6.87 -1.60
CA THR A 118 -0.38 -8.02 -0.85
C THR A 118 -1.41 -9.15 -0.81
N GLU A 119 -2.68 -8.82 -0.53
CA GLU A 119 -3.75 -9.81 -0.43
C GLU A 119 -4.10 -10.43 -1.78
N ILE A 120 -4.09 -9.67 -2.88
CA ILE A 120 -4.34 -10.23 -4.21
C ILE A 120 -3.21 -11.17 -4.66
N GLN A 121 -1.95 -10.86 -4.34
CA GLN A 121 -0.84 -11.78 -4.58
C GLN A 121 -0.96 -13.06 -3.73
N ARG A 122 -1.40 -12.92 -2.47
CA ARG A 122 -1.64 -14.06 -1.59
C ARG A 122 -2.75 -14.96 -2.12
N LEU A 123 -3.82 -14.38 -2.67
CA LEU A 123 -4.90 -15.11 -3.33
C LEU A 123 -4.41 -15.89 -4.55
N LEU A 124 -3.65 -15.26 -5.44
CA LEU A 124 -3.08 -15.93 -6.61
C LEU A 124 -2.19 -17.12 -6.21
N ARG A 125 -1.36 -16.98 -5.16
CA ARG A 125 -0.57 -18.10 -4.64
C ARG A 125 -1.42 -19.23 -4.07
N LYS A 126 -2.55 -18.92 -3.44
CA LYS A 126 -3.50 -19.94 -2.95
C LYS A 126 -4.14 -20.71 -4.11
N ILE A 127 -4.51 -20.04 -5.21
CA ILE A 127 -5.02 -20.71 -6.43
C ILE A 127 -3.93 -21.62 -7.02
N ASP A 128 -2.69 -21.16 -7.05
CA ASP A 128 -1.58 -21.93 -7.61
C ASP A 128 -1.27 -23.19 -6.80
N ASN A 129 -1.44 -23.12 -5.48
CA ASN A 129 -1.34 -24.28 -4.62
C ASN A 129 -2.54 -25.21 -4.79
N LEU A 130 -3.76 -24.68 -4.92
CA LEU A 130 -4.96 -25.47 -5.20
C LEU A 130 -4.82 -26.24 -6.52
N LYS A 131 -4.23 -25.63 -7.56
CA LYS A 131 -3.92 -26.31 -8.83
C LYS A 131 -2.98 -27.51 -8.69
N ARG A 132 -2.13 -27.53 -7.66
CA ARG A 132 -1.19 -28.64 -7.38
C ARG A 132 -1.82 -29.76 -6.57
N ASP A 133 -2.81 -29.43 -5.74
CA ASP A 133 -3.46 -30.35 -4.80
C ASP A 133 -4.72 -31.03 -5.37
N VAL A 134 -5.20 -30.58 -6.54
CA VAL A 134 -6.46 -31.01 -7.16
C VAL A 134 -6.23 -32.09 -8.23
N GLU A 135 -7.15 -33.05 -8.34
CA GLU A 135 -7.12 -34.13 -9.34
C GLU A 135 -7.21 -33.59 -10.77
N ASP A 136 -6.65 -34.33 -11.74
CA ASP A 136 -6.59 -33.92 -13.15
C ASP A 136 -7.97 -33.59 -13.76
N SER A 137 -9.05 -34.17 -13.22
CA SER A 137 -10.44 -33.94 -13.61
C SER A 137 -10.96 -32.52 -13.34
N TYR A 138 -10.38 -31.78 -12.39
CA TYR A 138 -10.80 -30.43 -12.00
C TYR A 138 -9.78 -29.35 -12.38
N ARG A 139 -8.74 -29.74 -13.13
CA ARG A 139 -7.64 -28.87 -13.50
C ARG A 139 -8.08 -27.76 -14.47
N GLU A 140 -9.08 -28.04 -15.30
CA GLU A 140 -9.66 -27.07 -16.23
C GLU A 140 -10.46 -25.99 -15.49
N GLU A 141 -11.25 -26.37 -14.49
CA GLU A 141 -11.99 -25.48 -13.62
C GLU A 141 -11.09 -24.54 -12.82
N VAL A 142 -10.02 -25.08 -12.21
CA VAL A 142 -9.04 -24.28 -11.48
C VAL A 142 -8.30 -23.31 -12.41
N GLU A 143 -8.05 -23.71 -13.67
CA GLU A 143 -7.46 -22.82 -14.67
C GLU A 143 -8.43 -21.70 -15.10
N LYS A 144 -9.73 -21.99 -15.24
CA LYS A 144 -10.77 -20.98 -15.45
C LYS A 144 -10.83 -19.99 -14.29
N LEU A 145 -10.74 -20.49 -13.04
CA LEU A 145 -10.70 -19.64 -11.84
C LEU A 145 -9.44 -18.77 -11.80
N ARG A 146 -8.27 -19.33 -12.15
CA ARG A 146 -7.01 -18.60 -12.26
C ARG A 146 -7.15 -17.45 -13.27
N LYS A 147 -7.67 -17.73 -14.47
CA LYS A 147 -7.89 -16.71 -15.51
C LYS A 147 -8.89 -15.64 -15.05
N GLY A 148 -9.99 -16.03 -14.40
CA GLY A 148 -10.96 -15.09 -13.82
C GLY A 148 -10.31 -14.17 -12.78
N MET A 149 -9.51 -14.71 -11.87
CA MET A 149 -8.80 -13.91 -10.86
C MET A 149 -7.72 -12.99 -11.47
N GLN A 150 -7.04 -13.44 -12.53
CA GLN A 150 -6.09 -12.60 -13.26
C GLN A 150 -6.78 -11.43 -13.97
N ASN A 151 -7.94 -11.68 -14.59
CA ASN A 151 -8.75 -10.63 -15.22
C ASN A 151 -9.28 -9.64 -14.17
N PHE A 152 -9.80 -10.16 -13.05
CA PHE A 152 -10.26 -9.34 -11.92
C PHE A 152 -9.15 -8.45 -11.35
N LYS A 153 -7.93 -8.98 -11.19
CA LYS A 153 -6.75 -8.19 -10.83
C LYS A 153 -6.49 -7.08 -11.86
N GLY A 154 -6.57 -7.39 -13.16
CA GLY A 154 -6.39 -6.42 -14.24
C GLY A 154 -7.37 -5.26 -14.14
N GLU A 155 -8.67 -5.56 -14.04
CA GLU A 155 -9.73 -4.55 -13.90
C GLU A 155 -9.53 -3.66 -12.66
N LEU A 156 -9.10 -4.24 -11.53
CA LEU A 156 -8.83 -3.50 -10.30
C LEU A 156 -7.60 -2.62 -10.41
N ASP A 157 -6.51 -3.12 -10.99
CA ASP A 157 -5.29 -2.35 -11.20
C ASP A 157 -5.56 -1.16 -12.14
N ASP A 158 -6.37 -1.35 -13.18
CA ASP A 158 -6.79 -0.28 -14.09
C ASP A 158 -7.61 0.79 -13.36
N ASN A 159 -8.55 0.37 -12.48
CA ASN A 159 -9.33 1.29 -11.67
C ASN A 159 -8.48 2.06 -10.64
N ILE A 160 -7.49 1.41 -10.01
CA ILE A 160 -6.53 2.08 -9.12
C ILE A 160 -5.72 3.12 -9.90
N SER A 161 -5.24 2.76 -11.10
CA SER A 161 -4.51 3.70 -11.97
C SER A 161 -5.38 4.91 -12.37
N LEU A 162 -6.68 4.69 -12.64
CA LEU A 162 -7.61 5.78 -12.91
C LEU A 162 -7.78 6.70 -11.70
N LEU A 163 -7.93 6.13 -10.50
CA LEU A 163 -8.05 6.90 -9.25
C LEU A 163 -6.79 7.73 -8.96
N GLU A 164 -5.60 7.17 -9.20
CA GLU A 164 -4.34 7.91 -9.09
C GLU A 164 -4.31 9.11 -10.05
N LYS A 165 -4.73 8.91 -11.30
CA LYS A 165 -4.82 10.00 -12.29
C LYS A 165 -5.82 11.07 -11.85
N GLU A 166 -6.98 10.69 -11.34
CA GLU A 166 -7.99 11.63 -10.84
C GLU A 166 -7.49 12.42 -9.63
N ARG A 167 -6.82 11.76 -8.68
CA ARG A 167 -6.22 12.41 -7.51
C ARG A 167 -5.11 13.37 -7.92
N ALA A 168 -4.23 12.97 -8.83
CA ALA A 168 -3.18 13.84 -9.36
C ALA A 168 -3.78 15.08 -10.08
N ARG A 169 -4.83 14.89 -10.88
CA ARG A 169 -5.56 16.00 -11.52
C ARG A 169 -6.21 16.92 -10.50
N SER A 170 -6.88 16.37 -9.50
CA SER A 170 -7.52 17.12 -8.43
C SER A 170 -6.50 17.96 -7.65
N ARG A 171 -5.38 17.35 -7.23
CA ARG A 171 -4.28 18.04 -6.57
C ARG A 171 -3.71 19.17 -7.45
N SER A 172 -3.51 18.92 -8.74
CA SER A 172 -3.07 19.95 -9.68
C SER A 172 -4.07 21.10 -9.82
N ALA A 173 -5.38 20.81 -9.77
CA ALA A 173 -6.42 21.84 -9.79
C ALA A 173 -6.42 22.68 -8.51
N PHE A 174 -6.29 22.07 -7.33
CA PHE A 174 -6.18 22.79 -6.05
C PHE A 174 -4.92 23.65 -5.97
N ILE A 175 -3.77 23.16 -6.46
CA ILE A 175 -2.54 23.97 -6.57
C ILE A 175 -2.79 25.19 -7.45
N ARG A 176 -3.42 25.01 -8.61
CA ARG A 176 -3.76 26.12 -9.52
C ARG A 176 -4.73 27.11 -8.89
N LEU A 177 -5.71 26.63 -8.11
CA LEU A 177 -6.63 27.50 -7.38
C LEU A 177 -5.88 28.34 -6.33
N CYS A 178 -5.00 27.71 -5.54
CA CYS A 178 -4.14 28.41 -4.59
C CYS A 178 -3.31 29.50 -5.29
N ILE A 179 -2.66 29.18 -6.41
CA ILE A 179 -1.86 30.13 -7.19
C ILE A 179 -2.72 31.30 -7.69
N ALA A 180 -3.92 31.01 -8.22
CA ALA A 180 -4.85 32.03 -8.70
C ALA A 180 -5.30 32.96 -7.55
N ASN A 181 -5.56 32.40 -6.36
CA ASN A 181 -5.93 33.19 -5.18
C ASN A 181 -4.77 34.08 -4.71
N VAL A 182 -3.51 33.59 -4.74
CA VAL A 182 -2.34 34.43 -4.44
C VAL A 182 -2.21 35.57 -5.46
N ARG A 183 -2.34 35.29 -6.76
CA ARG A 183 -2.26 36.30 -7.83
C ARG A 183 -3.37 37.34 -7.74
N ALA A 184 -4.56 36.92 -7.33
CA ALA A 184 -5.69 37.83 -7.06
C ALA A 184 -5.56 38.59 -5.72
N ASN A 185 -4.45 38.43 -5.00
CA ASN A 185 -4.18 39.00 -3.67
C ASN A 185 -5.23 38.60 -2.61
N ARG A 186 -5.89 37.44 -2.79
CA ARG A 186 -6.81 36.83 -1.83
C ARG A 186 -6.03 35.89 -0.90
N ILE A 187 -5.15 36.48 -0.11
CA ILE A 187 -4.14 35.73 0.67
C ILE A 187 -4.77 34.76 1.68
N LYS A 188 -5.90 35.13 2.30
CA LYS A 188 -6.61 34.25 3.25
C LYS A 188 -7.11 32.98 2.59
N ASP A 189 -7.80 33.11 1.46
CA ASP A 189 -8.32 31.99 0.67
C ASP A 189 -7.18 31.12 0.15
N ALA A 190 -6.09 31.73 -0.34
CA ALA A 190 -4.90 31.01 -0.78
C ALA A 190 -4.24 30.18 0.34
N VAL A 191 -4.15 30.75 1.55
CA VAL A 191 -3.61 30.01 2.70
C VAL A 191 -4.54 28.86 3.09
N GLU A 192 -5.86 29.04 3.04
CA GLU A 192 -6.81 27.96 3.31
C GLU A 192 -6.67 26.81 2.29
N ASP A 193 -6.63 27.14 1.00
CA ASP A 193 -6.38 26.17 -0.07
C ASP A 193 -5.04 25.45 0.13
N PHE A 194 -3.98 26.19 0.47
CA PHE A 194 -2.64 25.63 0.67
C PHE A 194 -2.58 24.65 1.84
N ARG A 195 -3.32 24.93 2.93
CA ARG A 195 -3.40 24.02 4.09
C ARG A 195 -4.06 22.69 3.75
N GLY A 196 -4.95 22.67 2.76
CA GLY A 196 -5.57 21.46 2.24
C GLY A 196 -4.67 20.63 1.32
N LEU A 197 -3.49 21.14 0.95
CA LEU A 197 -2.57 20.45 0.04
C LEU A 197 -1.57 19.57 0.79
N ASP A 198 -1.66 18.26 0.57
CA ASP A 198 -0.64 17.31 1.03
C ASP A 198 0.75 17.65 0.43
N GLY A 199 1.78 17.57 1.27
CA GLY A 199 3.20 17.68 0.87
C GLY A 199 3.77 19.10 0.78
N LEU A 200 2.99 20.13 1.12
CA LEU A 200 3.43 21.54 1.17
C LEU A 200 4.16 21.99 -0.11
N PRO A 201 3.43 22.15 -1.24
CA PRO A 201 3.99 22.33 -2.58
C PRO A 201 4.56 23.73 -2.84
N TYR A 202 5.41 24.24 -1.94
CA TYR A 202 6.04 25.56 -2.02
C TYR A 202 6.78 25.83 -3.31
N GLU A 203 7.54 24.84 -3.83
CA GLU A 203 8.29 24.99 -5.09
C GLU A 203 7.38 25.41 -6.24
N HIS A 204 6.23 24.74 -6.39
CA HIS A 204 5.31 25.02 -7.50
C HIS A 204 4.58 26.34 -7.26
N VAL A 205 4.01 26.54 -6.07
CA VAL A 205 3.22 27.74 -5.77
C VAL A 205 4.08 29.00 -5.86
N VAL A 206 5.25 29.02 -5.22
CA VAL A 206 6.11 30.22 -5.20
C VAL A 206 6.70 30.50 -6.58
N THR A 207 7.16 29.46 -7.30
CA THR A 207 7.73 29.66 -8.65
C THR A 207 6.68 30.14 -9.63
N GLU A 208 5.49 29.55 -9.63
CA GLU A 208 4.42 29.98 -10.54
C GLU A 208 3.83 31.33 -10.14
N VAL A 209 3.71 31.67 -8.85
CA VAL A 209 3.29 33.02 -8.45
C VAL A 209 4.33 34.07 -8.85
N TYR A 210 5.61 33.78 -8.65
CA TYR A 210 6.69 34.68 -8.98
C TYR A 210 6.85 34.86 -10.51
N GLU A 211 6.67 33.79 -11.29
CA GLU A 211 6.61 33.83 -12.75
C GLU A 211 7.87 34.44 -13.42
N ASN A 212 9.02 34.39 -12.74
CA ASN A 212 10.25 35.10 -13.11
C ASN A 212 10.07 36.61 -13.32
N GLN A 213 9.04 37.18 -12.70
CA GLN A 213 8.68 38.59 -12.76
C GLN A 213 9.00 39.26 -11.41
N PRO A 214 10.02 40.13 -11.38
CA PRO A 214 10.43 40.92 -10.22
C PRO A 214 9.31 41.54 -9.37
N GLU A 215 8.25 42.02 -10.03
CA GLU A 215 7.07 42.66 -9.45
C GLU A 215 6.21 41.70 -8.62
N ASN A 216 6.21 40.41 -8.96
CA ASN A 216 5.38 39.40 -8.32
C ASN A 216 5.99 38.84 -7.02
N ALA A 217 7.26 39.17 -6.71
CA ALA A 217 7.87 38.79 -5.44
C ALA A 217 7.07 39.29 -4.23
N ASN A 218 6.38 40.44 -4.32
CA ASN A 218 5.49 40.91 -3.25
C ASN A 218 4.31 39.96 -3.00
N LEU A 219 3.74 39.35 -4.05
CA LEU A 219 2.62 38.41 -3.92
C LEU A 219 3.09 37.13 -3.22
N ALA A 220 4.23 36.58 -3.66
CA ALA A 220 4.85 35.43 -3.02
C ALA A 220 5.20 35.72 -1.55
N MET A 221 5.77 36.90 -1.27
CA MET A 221 6.11 37.31 0.10
C MET A 221 4.87 37.43 0.99
N ASN A 222 3.81 38.11 0.53
CA ASN A 222 2.56 38.26 1.27
C ASN A 222 1.92 36.91 1.60
N PHE A 223 1.96 35.97 0.65
CA PHE A 223 1.48 34.61 0.85
C PHE A 223 2.28 33.89 1.93
N LEU A 224 3.61 33.87 1.83
CA LEU A 224 4.48 33.16 2.77
C LEU A 224 4.41 33.72 4.19
N GLU A 225 4.26 35.03 4.35
CA GLU A 225 4.10 35.67 5.66
C GLU A 225 2.77 35.32 6.34
N ALA A 226 1.74 34.98 5.56
CA ALA A 226 0.43 34.61 6.08
C ALA A 226 0.32 33.13 6.47
N ILE A 227 1.34 32.32 6.16
CA ILE A 227 1.36 30.90 6.49
C ILE A 227 1.85 30.70 7.93
N ASP A 228 1.10 29.89 8.66
CA ASP A 228 1.43 29.47 10.02
C ASP A 228 2.73 28.65 10.05
N LEU A 229 3.57 28.87 11.07
CA LEU A 229 4.86 28.23 11.26
C LEU A 229 4.79 26.69 11.21
N LYS A 230 3.67 26.10 11.62
CA LYS A 230 3.44 24.64 11.55
C LYS A 230 3.43 24.07 10.13
N PHE A 231 3.30 24.91 9.11
CA PHE A 231 3.35 24.53 7.69
C PHE A 231 4.70 24.87 7.06
N GLU A 232 5.73 25.11 7.86
CA GLU A 232 7.12 25.28 7.41
C GLU A 232 7.33 26.37 6.32
N PRO A 233 6.90 27.63 6.53
CA PRO A 233 6.99 28.70 5.52
C PRO A 233 8.43 28.99 5.05
N VAL A 234 9.45 28.63 5.84
CA VAL A 234 10.87 28.72 5.43
C VAL A 234 11.15 27.99 4.13
N ARG A 235 10.47 26.87 3.87
CA ARG A 235 10.58 26.15 2.60
C ARG A 235 10.20 27.02 1.42
N GLY A 236 9.16 27.84 1.55
CA GLY A 236 8.80 28.79 0.53
C GLY A 236 9.79 29.94 0.40
N TYR A 237 10.35 30.42 1.51
CA TYR A 237 11.39 31.45 1.49
C TYR A 237 12.68 30.98 0.81
N GLU A 238 13.06 29.71 0.95
CA GLU A 238 14.19 29.12 0.22
C GLU A 238 14.00 29.20 -1.31
N VAL A 239 12.77 28.96 -1.79
CA VAL A 239 12.41 29.08 -3.20
C VAL A 239 12.45 30.54 -3.65
N LEU A 240 11.78 31.42 -2.91
CA LEU A 240 11.71 32.84 -3.22
C LEU A 240 13.11 33.48 -3.24
N TYR A 241 13.96 33.16 -2.26
CA TYR A 241 15.35 33.61 -2.21
C TYR A 241 16.14 33.23 -3.47
N ARG A 242 16.06 31.96 -3.89
CA ARG A 242 16.74 31.48 -5.11
C ARG A 242 16.28 32.25 -6.35
N LEU A 243 14.97 32.46 -6.49
CA LEU A 243 14.39 33.21 -7.60
C LEU A 243 14.80 34.69 -7.59
N MET A 244 14.79 35.33 -6.41
CA MET A 244 15.23 36.72 -6.25
C MET A 244 16.74 36.88 -6.49
N LYS A 245 17.56 35.91 -6.07
CA LYS A 245 19.01 35.87 -6.35
C LYS A 245 19.26 35.84 -7.85
N GLN A 246 18.59 34.94 -8.57
CA GLN A 246 18.73 34.81 -10.03
C GLN A 246 18.35 36.10 -10.77
N ASN A 247 17.47 36.91 -10.21
CA ASN A 247 17.03 38.19 -10.79
C ASN A 247 17.70 39.42 -10.17
N ASN A 248 18.78 39.25 -9.39
CA ASN A 248 19.53 40.34 -8.74
C ASN A 248 18.67 41.28 -7.86
N GLN A 249 17.63 40.74 -7.22
CA GLN A 249 16.67 41.52 -6.42
C GLN A 249 16.96 41.52 -4.91
N LEU A 250 18.04 40.88 -4.47
CA LEU A 250 18.35 40.74 -3.04
C LEU A 250 18.64 42.09 -2.36
N ASN A 251 19.14 43.10 -3.08
CA ASN A 251 19.52 44.38 -2.48
C ASN A 251 18.37 45.41 -2.37
N GLY A 252 17.17 45.05 -2.85
CA GLY A 252 16.00 45.92 -2.86
C GLY A 252 15.19 45.92 -1.55
N THR A 253 14.11 46.71 -1.52
CA THR A 253 13.12 46.74 -0.41
C THR A 253 12.55 45.36 -0.11
N LEU A 254 12.25 44.58 -1.15
CA LEU A 254 11.78 43.20 -1.03
C LEU A 254 12.83 42.27 -0.40
N GLY A 255 14.10 42.41 -0.81
CA GLY A 255 15.19 41.65 -0.20
C GLY A 255 15.36 41.99 1.29
N ARG A 256 15.27 43.27 1.66
CA ARG A 256 15.26 43.69 3.06
C ARG A 256 14.08 43.10 3.84
N ARG A 257 12.88 43.04 3.23
CA ARG A 257 11.70 42.41 3.85
C ARG A 257 11.95 40.92 4.08
N LEU A 258 12.48 40.20 3.10
CA LEU A 258 12.88 38.81 3.25
C LEU A 258 13.92 38.63 4.37
N LEU A 259 14.95 39.47 4.42
CA LEU A 259 15.96 39.46 5.48
C LEU A 259 15.35 39.59 6.88
N ILE A 260 14.44 40.55 7.07
CA ILE A 260 13.75 40.77 8.36
C ILE A 260 12.95 39.52 8.75
N GLN A 261 12.21 38.92 7.81
CA GLN A 261 11.45 37.70 8.10
C GLN A 261 12.35 36.52 8.45
N LEU A 262 13.46 36.35 7.73
CA LEU A 262 14.43 35.29 8.04
C LEU A 262 15.08 35.50 9.41
N GLN A 263 15.34 36.75 9.81
CA GLN A 263 15.82 37.07 11.16
C GLN A 263 14.78 36.71 12.23
N ALA A 264 13.52 37.08 12.03
CA ALA A 264 12.44 36.76 12.96
C ALA A 264 12.27 35.23 13.13
N LEU A 265 12.28 34.48 12.03
CA LEU A 265 12.19 33.02 12.03
C LEU A 265 13.44 32.36 12.63
N ALA A 266 14.62 32.95 12.44
CA ALA A 266 15.86 32.49 13.07
C ALA A 266 15.94 32.85 14.56
N THR A 267 14.99 33.61 15.11
CA THR A 267 14.88 33.83 16.56
C THR A 267 13.76 33.03 17.21
N ALA A 268 12.83 32.48 16.41
CA ALA A 268 11.81 31.58 16.91
C ALA A 268 12.47 30.24 17.28
N GLU A 269 12.27 29.73 18.50
CA GLU A 269 12.76 28.40 18.91
C GLU A 269 11.85 27.28 18.36
N ASP A 270 11.63 27.25 17.05
CA ASP A 270 10.74 26.30 16.38
C ASP A 270 11.50 25.38 15.39
N GLU A 271 10.77 24.49 14.71
CA GLU A 271 11.34 23.60 13.71
C GLU A 271 11.90 24.34 12.48
N ASN A 272 11.50 25.60 12.28
CA ASN A 272 11.96 26.47 11.20
C ASN A 272 13.34 27.10 11.51
N PHE A 273 13.68 27.28 12.79
CA PHE A 273 14.91 27.93 13.27
C PHE A 273 16.17 27.52 12.48
N ARG A 274 16.42 26.21 12.36
CA ARG A 274 17.65 25.69 11.75
C ARG A 274 17.75 26.06 10.28
N ARG A 275 16.64 25.92 9.54
CA ARG A 275 16.58 26.24 8.11
C ARG A 275 16.65 27.75 7.90
N ALA A 276 15.90 28.52 8.68
CA ALA A 276 15.93 29.98 8.63
C ALA A 276 17.33 30.52 8.90
N SER A 277 18.02 30.00 9.91
CA SER A 277 19.40 30.38 10.26
C SER A 277 20.43 30.01 9.18
N ALA A 278 20.23 28.89 8.49
CA ALA A 278 21.07 28.52 7.35
C ALA A 278 20.84 29.46 6.17
N LEU A 279 19.58 29.69 5.80
CA LEU A 279 19.20 30.58 4.71
C LEU A 279 19.63 32.03 4.97
N LEU A 280 19.49 32.52 6.20
CA LEU A 280 19.94 33.85 6.62
C LEU A 280 21.46 34.02 6.45
N ARG A 281 22.25 32.99 6.74
CA ARG A 281 23.71 33.02 6.52
C ARG A 281 24.04 33.14 5.03
N SER A 282 23.41 32.31 4.19
CA SER A 282 23.58 32.38 2.73
C SER A 282 23.17 33.73 2.16
N TYR A 283 22.03 34.27 2.61
CA TYR A 283 21.57 35.59 2.18
C TYR A 283 22.59 36.69 2.51
N LYS A 284 23.16 36.69 3.72
CA LYS A 284 24.17 37.68 4.12
C LYS A 284 25.45 37.56 3.31
N GLN A 285 25.88 36.35 2.97
CA GLN A 285 27.06 36.14 2.12
C GLN A 285 26.84 36.76 0.74
N ASP A 286 25.71 36.46 0.10
CA ASP A 286 25.42 36.92 -1.26
C ASP A 286 25.14 38.42 -1.40
N VAL A 287 24.72 39.09 -0.33
CA VAL A 287 24.42 40.54 -0.33
C VAL A 287 25.65 41.39 0.02
N HIS A 288 26.67 40.78 0.62
CA HIS A 288 27.92 41.44 0.99
C HIS A 288 29.09 41.16 0.02
N GLU A 289 28.86 40.34 -1.02
CA GLU A 289 29.71 40.21 -2.22
C GLU A 289 29.32 41.23 -3.30
#